data_AF-A0A9W6QKS3-F1
#
_entry.id   AF-A0A9W6QKS3-F1
#
_cell.length_a   1.000
_cell.length_b   1.000
_cell.length_c   1.000
_cell.angle_alpha   90.00
_cell.angle_beta   90.00
_cell.angle_gamma   90.00
#
_symmetry.space_group_name_H-M   'P 1'
#
loop_
_entity.id
_entity.type
_entity.pdbx_description
1 polymer ?
#
loop_
_entity_poly.entity_id
_entity_poly.type
_entity_poly.pdbx_seq_one_letter_code
_entity_poly.pdbx_strand_id
1 'polypeptide(L)'
;MAKYKTFYQVGGFNGGWSPDGTLEISITSRSEVIGASAPGTGTTVTWSGPKGNATVTFFDNGATFQGTAQFPNEGPIGYRGERV
;
A
#
# COMPACT_ATOMS: atom_id res chain seq x y z
N MET A 1 -8.79 -11.43 -2.15
CA MET A 1 -8.44 -10.11 -2.73
C MET A 1 -8.76 -9.06 -1.68
N ALA A 2 -7.81 -8.19 -1.35
CA ALA A 2 -8.02 -7.05 -0.46
C ALA A 2 -8.02 -5.76 -1.27
N LYS A 3 -8.97 -4.86 -0.99
CA LYS A 3 -9.11 -3.56 -1.66
C LYS A 3 -8.83 -2.46 -0.68
N TYR A 4 -8.15 -1.41 -1.13
CA TYR A 4 -7.78 -0.28 -0.28
C TYR A 4 -8.11 1.04 -0.97
N LYS A 5 -8.74 1.94 -0.24
CA LYS A 5 -8.73 3.36 -0.56
C LYS A 5 -7.37 3.92 -0.17
N THR A 6 -6.70 4.57 -1.11
CA THR A 6 -5.32 5.01 -0.92
C THR A 6 -5.23 6.52 -0.89
N PHE A 7 -4.12 7.00 -0.34
CA PHE A 7 -3.81 8.41 -0.21
C PHE A 7 -2.32 8.62 -0.39
N TYR A 8 -1.96 9.79 -0.90
CA TYR A 8 -0.57 10.20 -1.05
C TYR A 8 -0.28 11.53 -0.35
N GLN A 9 0.98 11.73 0.05
CA GLN A 9 1.45 12.94 0.71
C GLN A 9 2.65 13.52 -0.03
N VAL A 10 2.57 14.82 -0.37
CA VAL A 10 3.64 15.61 -0.97
C VAL A 10 4.03 16.78 -0.05
N GLY A 11 5.30 17.19 -0.07
CA GLY A 11 5.79 18.29 0.79
C GLY A 11 6.38 17.85 2.15
N GLY A 12 6.75 16.57 2.27
CA GLY A 12 7.34 16.02 3.50
C GLY A 12 6.33 15.82 4.63
N PHE A 13 6.81 15.74 5.87
CA PHE A 13 5.99 15.40 7.04
C PHE A 13 4.79 16.34 7.27
N ASN A 14 4.96 17.63 6.95
CA ASN A 14 3.90 18.65 7.06
C ASN A 14 3.00 18.76 5.82
N GLY A 15 3.21 17.90 4.82
CA GLY A 15 2.41 17.84 3.61
C GLY A 15 0.97 17.40 3.86
N GLY A 16 0.03 17.88 3.05
CA GLY A 16 -1.35 17.39 3.09
C GLY A 16 -1.48 16.00 2.47
N TRP A 17 -2.41 15.18 3.00
CA TRP A 17 -2.80 13.92 2.38
C TRP A 17 -3.93 14.16 1.38
N SER A 18 -3.74 13.67 0.15
CA SER A 18 -4.73 13.72 -0.92
C SER A 18 -5.21 12.31 -1.27
N PRO A 19 -6.49 12.12 -1.65
CA PRO A 19 -7.01 10.82 -2.09
C PRO A 19 -6.35 10.37 -3.40
N ASP A 20 -6.16 9.05 -3.54
CA ASP A 20 -5.61 8.38 -4.73
C ASP A 20 -6.58 7.29 -5.24
N GLY A 21 -6.21 6.63 -6.34
CA GLY A 21 -6.94 5.52 -6.93
C GLY A 21 -6.86 4.22 -6.11
N THR A 22 -7.92 3.41 -6.17
CA THR A 22 -8.01 2.16 -5.41
C THR A 22 -6.85 1.20 -5.71
N LEU A 23 -6.23 0.68 -4.65
CA LEU A 23 -5.26 -0.41 -4.74
C LEU A 23 -5.96 -1.75 -4.49
N GLU A 24 -5.85 -2.66 -5.45
CA GLU A 24 -6.31 -4.05 -5.30
C GLU A 24 -5.11 -4.98 -5.16
N ILE A 25 -5.06 -5.72 -4.06
CA ILE A 25 -4.02 -6.71 -3.80
C ILE A 25 -4.64 -8.10 -3.93
N SER A 26 -4.24 -8.82 -4.98
CA SER A 26 -4.56 -10.23 -5.16
C SER A 26 -3.37 -11.10 -4.79
N ILE A 27 -3.45 -11.72 -3.62
CA ILE A 27 -2.48 -12.74 -3.20
C ILE A 27 -3.03 -14.10 -3.67
N THR A 28 -2.47 -14.62 -4.75
CA THR A 28 -2.90 -15.89 -5.35
C THR A 28 -1.72 -16.87 -5.32
N SER A 29 -1.54 -17.62 -4.23
CA SER A 29 -0.76 -18.88 -4.22
C SER A 29 -0.92 -19.70 -2.93
N ARG A 30 -1.04 -21.03 -3.15
CA ARG A 30 -1.23 -22.19 -2.23
C ARG A 30 -2.00 -21.91 -0.94
N SER A 31 -3.20 -22.48 -0.89
CA SER A 31 -4.19 -22.60 0.18
C SER A 31 -3.72 -22.92 1.61
N GLU A 32 -2.42 -23.00 1.89
CA GLU A 32 -1.84 -23.29 3.22
C GLU A 32 -1.17 -22.09 3.90
N VAL A 33 -0.74 -21.04 3.18
CA VAL A 33 0.04 -19.95 3.84
C VAL A 33 -0.84 -18.88 4.45
N ILE A 34 -2.06 -18.62 3.92
CA ILE A 34 -2.90 -17.54 4.44
C ILE A 34 -4.38 -17.88 4.23
N GLY A 35 -5.04 -18.45 5.25
CA GLY A 35 -6.50 -18.39 5.38
C GLY A 35 -7.02 -16.96 5.63
N ALA A 36 -6.13 -15.96 5.67
CA ALA A 36 -6.48 -14.57 5.87
C ALA A 36 -6.85 -13.86 4.56
N SER A 37 -7.91 -13.06 4.63
CA SER A 37 -8.36 -12.23 3.52
C SER A 37 -7.49 -10.98 3.29
N ALA A 38 -6.46 -10.77 4.12
CA ALA A 38 -5.51 -9.65 4.06
C ALA A 38 -4.14 -10.01 4.69
N PRO A 39 -3.08 -9.22 4.42
CA PRO A 39 -1.78 -9.36 5.09
C PRO A 39 -1.88 -9.19 6.60
N GLY A 40 -1.11 -9.96 7.37
CA GLY A 40 -1.01 -9.77 8.82
C GLY A 40 -0.25 -8.49 9.17
N THR A 41 -0.44 -7.98 10.39
CA THR A 41 0.33 -6.84 10.91
C THR A 41 1.83 -7.11 10.82
N GLY A 42 2.61 -6.11 10.39
CA GLY A 42 4.05 -6.21 10.17
C GLY A 42 4.45 -6.81 8.82
N THR A 43 3.50 -7.29 8.02
CA THR A 43 3.80 -7.72 6.65
C THR A 43 4.25 -6.52 5.84
N THR A 44 5.39 -6.64 5.15
CA THR A 44 5.87 -5.61 4.21
C THR A 44 5.74 -6.13 2.79
N VAL A 45 5.14 -5.32 1.92
CA VAL A 45 5.04 -5.58 0.49
C VAL A 45 5.82 -4.52 -0.25
N THR A 46 6.69 -4.97 -1.16
CA THR A 46 7.44 -4.10 -2.07
C THR A 46 7.11 -4.49 -3.50
N TRP A 47 6.88 -3.50 -4.36
CA TRP A 47 6.75 -3.70 -5.80
C TRP A 47 7.60 -2.70 -6.56
N SER A 48 8.00 -3.09 -7.77
CA SER A 48 8.73 -2.25 -8.72
C SER A 48 8.24 -2.54 -10.13
N GLY A 49 8.00 -1.48 -10.90
CA GLY A 49 7.55 -1.60 -12.28
C GLY A 49 7.63 -0.28 -13.05
N PRO A 50 7.37 -0.30 -14.36
CA PRO A 50 7.47 0.88 -15.22
C PRO A 50 6.48 1.99 -14.87
N LYS A 51 5.44 1.66 -14.10
CA LYS A 51 4.44 2.63 -13.60
C LYS A 51 4.72 3.11 -12.18
N GLY A 52 5.84 2.75 -11.58
CA GLY A 52 6.23 3.16 -10.23
C GLY A 52 6.61 2.00 -9.33
N ASN A 53 7.16 2.37 -8.19
CA ASN A 53 7.62 1.45 -7.14
C ASN A 53 7.08 1.90 -5.79
N ALA A 54 6.91 0.96 -4.86
CA ALA A 54 6.56 1.30 -3.50
C ALA A 54 6.97 0.21 -2.52
N THR A 55 7.05 0.60 -1.26
CA THR A 55 7.22 -0.28 -0.11
C THR A 55 6.22 0.14 0.95
N VAL A 56 5.36 -0.78 1.38
CA VAL A 56 4.31 -0.53 2.38
C VAL A 56 4.31 -1.61 3.44
N THR A 57 4.06 -1.22 4.68
CA THR A 57 3.89 -2.13 5.82
C THR A 57 2.44 -2.10 6.28
N PHE A 58 1.87 -3.28 6.50
CA PHE A 58 0.49 -3.46 6.95
C PHE A 58 0.38 -3.43 8.46
N PHE A 59 -0.69 -2.84 8.97
CA PHE A 59 -1.04 -2.75 10.38
C PHE A 59 -2.49 -3.19 10.58
N ASP A 60 -2.92 -3.32 11.83
CA ASP A 60 -4.30 -3.61 12.19
C ASP A 60 -4.88 -4.84 11.46
N ASN A 61 -4.09 -5.91 11.36
CA ASN A 61 -4.42 -7.14 10.61
C ASN A 61 -4.78 -6.87 9.13
N GLY A 62 -4.08 -5.93 8.52
CA GLY A 62 -4.27 -5.54 7.12
C GLY A 62 -5.46 -4.62 6.91
N ALA A 63 -5.98 -3.96 7.95
CA ALA A 63 -6.97 -2.90 7.79
C ALA A 63 -6.34 -1.59 7.29
N THR A 64 -5.07 -1.35 7.62
CA THR A 64 -4.32 -0.17 7.17
C THR A 64 -2.93 -0.54 6.68
N PHE A 65 -2.35 0.31 5.82
CA PHE A 65 -0.92 0.26 5.51
C PHE A 65 -0.33 1.66 5.41
N GLN A 66 0.99 1.76 5.63
CA GLN A 66 1.76 2.99 5.43
C GLN A 66 3.12 2.69 4.80
N GLY A 67 3.67 3.65 4.08
CA GLY A 67 4.98 3.53 3.46
C GLY A 67 5.28 4.65 2.47
N THR A 68 6.06 4.32 1.44
CA THR A 68 6.45 5.27 0.39
C THR A 68 6.18 4.69 -0.98
N ALA A 69 5.80 5.56 -1.90
CA ALA A 69 5.69 5.26 -3.32
C ALA A 69 6.53 6.26 -4.13
N GLN A 70 6.90 5.88 -5.34
CA GLN A 70 7.52 6.77 -6.31
C GLN A 70 6.98 6.39 -7.68
N PHE A 71 6.37 7.38 -8.35
CA PHE A 71 5.81 7.23 -9.69
C PHE A 71 6.72 7.88 -10.74
N PRO A 72 6.60 7.53 -12.03
CA PRO A 72 7.44 8.11 -13.08
C PRO A 72 7.38 9.63 -13.09
N ASN A 73 8.55 10.28 -13.16
CA ASN A 73 8.72 11.73 -13.12
C ASN A 73 8.34 12.42 -11.79
N GLU A 74 8.14 11.65 -10.71
CA GLU A 74 7.89 12.16 -9.37
C GLU A 74 9.01 11.78 -8.40
N GLY A 75 9.17 12.59 -7.34
CA GLY A 75 9.99 12.21 -6.19
C GLY A 75 9.25 11.22 -5.28
N PRO A 76 9.93 10.66 -4.26
CA PRO A 76 9.27 9.81 -3.27
C PRO A 76 8.14 10.57 -2.56
N ILE A 77 6.98 9.93 -2.47
CA ILE A 77 5.79 10.43 -1.76
C ILE A 77 5.43 9.51 -0.61
N GLY A 78 4.79 10.07 0.42
CA GLY A 78 4.15 9.26 1.46
C GLY A 78 2.97 8.51 0.85
N TYR A 79 2.79 7.24 1.20
CA TYR A 79 1.70 6.41 0.70
C TYR A 79 1.01 5.65 1.82
N ARG A 80 -0.32 5.67 1.85
CA ARG A 80 -1.11 4.92 2.84
C ARG A 80 -2.40 4.41 2.22
N GLY A 81 -3.01 3.43 2.88
CA GLY A 81 -4.32 2.97 2.50
C GLY A 81 -5.13 2.37 3.64
N GLU A 82 -6.43 2.40 3.45
CA GLU A 82 -7.46 1.92 4.36
C GLU A 82 -8.33 0.90 3.63
N ARG A 83 -8.55 -0.26 4.24
CA ARG A 83 -9.29 -1.36 3.62
C ARG A 83 -10.76 -1.02 3.43
N VAL A 84 -11.34 -1.48 2.31
CA VAL A 84 -12.78 -1.37 1.99
C VAL A 84 -13.43 -2.73 1.78
#